data_AF-A0A2V2DGT5-F1
#
_entry.id   AF-A0A2V2DGT5-F1
#
_cell.length_a   1.000
_cell.length_b   1.000
_cell.length_c   1.000
_cell.angle_alpha   90.00
_cell.angle_beta   90.00
_cell.angle_gamma   90.00
#
_symmetry.space_group_name_H-M   'P 1'
#
loop_
_entity.id
_entity.type
_entity.pdbx_description
1 polymer ?
#
loop_
_entity_poly.entity_id
_entity_poly.type
_entity_poly.pdbx_seq_one_letter_code
_entity_poly.pdbx_strand_id
1 'polypeptide(L)'
;MKSIFSALLSLSASALALTASAQINWIFDSEKYTSLVNWSQSFGTAGESDSGYWYYLDEDGSTRHYIAGGTISSADSITVDSTLSGSNILIRLDTDVSLANVNILGDKGVNLEGTANTNKLTVSGTITNENTSGGINFNQMDLNAASIYATGCNITSNNMYKVHIDSFTDKNNRRYQVGANGSVMERAAAGTDTFENGIANPDVYIGYASCDGVFLNNINNQSTDLYYEFGGLNGTCGITSNATNSNYTTNIILSNTNVDTAYNASYGIREYNGGPNSIITSIQKIRLVMKGTDGAIQNFRCYDWSDCQMLMSGGVTMISGSLRINFNQKISAYTYKTDANTRVYWTVADNASAERTTFSHGDLVMQGGDFGSWVDSSSYGSFRFTNIKYSGGTITLRMDGADKMDSIDLTSYYKATAEITDATGNVNTETLGDVVYEKVDGGTITREEGAGKITFNFTGNLLWLVDYEAEGKQGVRVIAWDAAPDALTASDFAANAFTSGDDYIANFALYDDGLYVYYTVVPEPAELAALFGAVALGFAAWRRRKAGR
;
A
#
# COMPACT_ATOMS: atom_id res chain seq x y z
N MET A 1 16.92 -65.43 54.60
CA MET A 1 15.63 -65.88 54.02
C MET A 1 15.33 -64.91 52.87
N LYS A 2 15.48 -65.39 51.62
CA LYS A 2 15.09 -64.78 50.31
C LYS A 2 15.70 -63.39 49.97
N SER A 3 16.78 -63.23 49.19
CA SER A 3 17.14 -63.61 47.80
C SER A 3 16.48 -62.77 46.69
N ILE A 4 17.29 -62.44 45.67
CA ILE A 4 16.99 -62.00 44.28
C ILE A 4 16.99 -60.46 44.09
N PHE A 5 17.78 -59.79 43.23
CA PHE A 5 18.70 -60.18 42.15
C PHE A 5 19.65 -59.00 41.82
N SER A 6 20.84 -59.34 41.32
CA SER A 6 21.84 -58.49 40.68
C SER A 6 21.42 -58.01 39.28
N ALA A 7 21.74 -56.76 38.88
CA ALA A 7 22.15 -56.41 37.51
C ALA A 7 22.71 -54.98 37.44
N LEU A 8 23.76 -54.84 36.63
CA LEU A 8 24.54 -53.65 36.29
C LEU A 8 23.73 -52.35 36.14
N LEU A 9 24.24 -51.27 36.74
CA LEU A 9 24.00 -49.90 36.26
C LEU A 9 25.36 -49.25 35.94
N SER A 10 26.03 -49.73 34.89
CA SER A 10 26.95 -48.89 34.12
C SER A 10 26.11 -48.12 33.12
N LEU A 11 25.46 -47.04 33.58
CA LEU A 11 24.86 -46.08 32.65
C LEU A 11 26.02 -45.30 32.03
N SER A 12 26.38 -45.70 30.82
CA SER A 12 27.19 -44.92 29.89
C SER A 12 26.62 -43.50 29.83
N ALA A 13 27.40 -42.54 30.29
CA ALA A 13 27.26 -41.15 29.89
C ALA A 13 27.62 -41.07 28.39
N SER A 14 26.71 -41.50 27.54
CA SER A 14 26.66 -41.05 26.16
C SER A 14 26.17 -39.62 26.22
N ALA A 15 27.11 -38.70 26.43
CA ALA A 15 26.92 -37.32 26.04
C ALA A 15 26.51 -37.34 24.57
N LEU A 16 25.21 -37.17 24.29
CA LEU A 16 24.77 -36.56 23.05
C LEU A 16 25.28 -35.12 23.09
N ALA A 17 26.59 -34.95 22.84
CA ALA A 17 27.05 -33.74 22.21
C ALA A 17 26.39 -33.76 20.84
N LEU A 18 25.27 -33.05 20.70
CA LEU A 18 24.93 -32.51 19.39
C LEU A 18 26.15 -31.70 18.98
N THR A 19 27.01 -32.28 18.15
CA THR A 19 27.96 -31.51 17.37
C THR A 19 27.11 -30.62 16.50
N ALA A 20 26.85 -29.39 16.95
CA ALA A 20 26.36 -28.35 16.07
C ALA A 20 27.36 -28.33 14.92
N SER A 21 26.90 -28.70 13.72
CA SER A 21 27.68 -28.53 12.51
C SER A 21 28.17 -27.10 12.52
N ALA A 22 29.49 -26.90 12.46
CA ALA A 22 30.05 -25.56 12.39
C ALA A 22 29.40 -24.85 11.20
N GLN A 23 28.91 -23.63 11.42
CA GLN A 23 28.38 -22.79 10.36
C GLN A 23 29.51 -22.49 9.37
N ILE A 24 29.34 -22.85 8.10
CA ILE A 24 30.32 -22.58 7.05
C ILE A 24 29.83 -21.40 6.20
N ASN A 25 30.75 -20.51 5.82
CA ASN A 25 30.49 -19.52 4.78
C ASN A 25 31.08 -20.00 3.45
N TRP A 26 30.21 -20.42 2.54
CA TRP A 26 30.59 -20.90 1.21
C TRP A 26 30.75 -19.72 0.25
N ILE A 27 31.95 -19.54 -0.28
CA ILE A 27 32.33 -18.50 -1.23
C ILE A 27 32.25 -19.07 -2.64
N PHE A 28 31.57 -18.35 -3.54
CA PHE A 28 31.50 -18.67 -4.96
C PHE A 28 32.85 -18.42 -5.63
N ASP A 29 33.38 -19.44 -6.30
CA ASP A 29 34.57 -19.34 -7.13
C ASP A 29 34.23 -18.89 -8.55
N SER A 30 34.23 -17.58 -8.72
CA SER A 30 34.05 -16.93 -10.02
C SER A 30 35.15 -17.26 -11.03
N GLU A 31 36.33 -17.73 -10.61
CA GLU A 31 37.42 -18.10 -11.54
C GLU A 31 37.07 -19.38 -12.31
N LYS A 32 36.22 -20.24 -11.72
CA LYS A 32 35.72 -21.46 -12.37
C LYS A 32 34.47 -21.22 -13.22
N TYR A 33 33.83 -20.04 -13.13
CA TYR A 33 32.55 -19.74 -13.76
C TYR A 33 32.64 -19.71 -15.29
N THR A 34 31.70 -20.39 -15.97
CA THR A 34 31.66 -20.50 -17.42
C THR A 34 30.42 -19.90 -18.08
N SER A 35 29.24 -19.92 -17.42
CA SER A 35 28.01 -19.21 -17.87
C SER A 35 26.75 -19.52 -17.04
N LEU A 36 26.62 -20.71 -16.46
CA LEU A 36 25.44 -21.16 -15.69
C LEU A 36 25.88 -22.13 -14.60
N VAL A 37 25.34 -21.96 -13.40
CA VAL A 37 25.66 -22.75 -12.20
C VAL A 37 24.37 -23.36 -11.66
N ASN A 38 24.18 -24.68 -11.78
CA ASN A 38 23.02 -25.37 -11.16
C ASN A 38 23.34 -25.69 -9.71
N TRP A 39 22.54 -25.21 -8.75
CA TRP A 39 22.84 -25.21 -7.32
C TRP A 39 23.31 -26.58 -6.84
N SER A 40 22.48 -27.63 -6.87
CA SER A 40 22.84 -28.94 -6.33
C SER A 40 24.05 -29.59 -7.01
N GLN A 41 24.20 -29.41 -8.32
CA GLN A 41 25.33 -29.95 -9.10
C GLN A 41 26.63 -29.15 -8.89
N SER A 42 26.51 -27.88 -8.53
CA SER A 42 27.64 -26.95 -8.43
C SER A 42 28.40 -27.06 -7.11
N PHE A 43 27.83 -27.75 -6.11
CA PHE A 43 28.54 -28.19 -4.92
C PHE A 43 29.43 -29.42 -5.15
N GLY A 44 29.54 -29.89 -6.40
CA GLY A 44 30.48 -30.94 -6.76
C GLY A 44 30.00 -32.35 -6.42
N THR A 45 30.79 -33.34 -6.82
CA THR A 45 30.51 -34.76 -6.62
C THR A 45 31.15 -35.24 -5.33
N ALA A 46 30.44 -36.05 -4.55
CA ALA A 46 30.98 -36.61 -3.32
C ALA A 46 32.27 -37.40 -3.57
N GLY A 47 33.34 -37.02 -2.88
CA GLY A 47 34.65 -37.67 -2.98
C GLY A 47 35.59 -37.15 -4.08
N GLU A 48 35.19 -36.14 -4.86
CA GLU A 48 36.08 -35.49 -5.83
C GLU A 48 36.60 -34.15 -5.26
N SER A 49 37.84 -34.15 -4.79
CA SER A 49 38.53 -32.91 -4.38
C SER A 49 38.58 -31.93 -5.55
N ASP A 50 38.29 -30.65 -5.28
CA ASP A 50 38.24 -29.55 -6.26
C ASP A 50 37.09 -29.59 -7.28
N SER A 51 36.12 -30.51 -7.11
CA SER A 51 34.88 -30.49 -7.88
C SER A 51 33.94 -29.40 -7.35
N GLY A 52 33.36 -28.60 -8.25
CA GLY A 52 32.38 -27.56 -7.90
C GLY A 52 32.89 -26.11 -7.86
N TYR A 53 31.96 -25.21 -7.55
CA TYR A 53 32.10 -23.76 -7.61
C TYR A 53 32.09 -23.09 -6.23
N TRP A 54 32.02 -23.86 -5.14
CA TRP A 54 31.87 -23.32 -3.79
C TRP A 54 32.99 -23.82 -2.89
N TYR A 55 33.65 -22.91 -2.18
CA TYR A 55 34.70 -23.21 -1.22
C TYR A 55 34.53 -22.41 0.06
N TYR A 56 35.16 -22.84 1.15
CA TYR A 56 35.39 -21.98 2.31
C TYR A 56 36.88 -21.78 2.52
N LEU A 57 37.25 -20.76 3.29
CA LEU A 57 38.63 -20.55 3.71
C LEU A 57 38.84 -21.13 5.11
N ASP A 58 40.01 -21.70 5.35
CA ASP A 58 40.48 -22.08 6.68
C ASP A 58 40.58 -20.86 7.63
N GLU A 59 40.85 -21.13 8.90
CA GLU A 59 40.87 -20.11 9.96
C GLU A 59 41.87 -18.97 9.68
N ASP A 60 42.93 -19.21 8.91
CA ASP A 60 43.93 -18.21 8.54
C ASP A 60 43.65 -17.51 7.19
N GLY A 61 42.60 -17.93 6.48
CA GLY A 61 42.17 -17.32 5.23
C GLY A 61 43.01 -17.72 4.01
N SER A 62 43.90 -18.71 4.11
CA SER A 62 44.91 -18.99 3.09
C SER A 62 44.57 -20.14 2.14
N THR A 63 43.78 -21.12 2.59
CA THR A 63 43.50 -22.35 1.84
C THR A 63 42.04 -22.42 1.43
N ARG A 64 41.76 -22.59 0.13
CA ARG A 64 40.42 -22.88 -0.38
C ARG A 64 40.08 -24.35 -0.13
N HIS A 65 39.01 -24.60 0.62
CA HIS A 65 38.45 -25.92 0.83
C HIS A 65 37.14 -26.05 0.06
N TYR A 66 37.17 -26.74 -1.08
CA TYR A 66 35.96 -27.02 -1.87
C TYR A 66 35.11 -28.08 -1.19
N ILE A 67 33.79 -27.97 -1.36
CA ILE A 67 32.87 -28.98 -0.87
C ILE A 67 33.07 -30.30 -1.64
N ALA A 68 33.37 -31.39 -0.92
CA ALA A 68 33.60 -32.71 -1.52
C ALA A 68 32.31 -33.54 -1.52
N GLY A 69 31.28 -33.00 -2.17
CA GLY A 69 29.89 -33.47 -2.15
C GLY A 69 29.24 -33.53 -0.76
N GLY A 70 27.95 -33.22 -0.72
CA GLY A 70 27.20 -33.12 0.52
C GLY A 70 26.00 -32.20 0.39
N THR A 71 25.24 -32.05 1.47
CA THR A 71 24.12 -31.13 1.59
C THR A 71 24.56 -29.87 2.33
N ILE A 72 24.10 -28.70 1.87
CA ILE A 72 24.24 -27.45 2.62
C ILE A 72 23.35 -27.51 3.85
N SER A 73 23.86 -27.05 4.98
CA SER A 73 23.07 -26.88 6.19
C SER A 73 22.26 -25.58 6.13
N SER A 74 21.06 -25.56 6.71
CA SER A 74 20.30 -24.32 6.89
C SER A 74 21.01 -23.29 7.79
N ALA A 75 22.04 -23.71 8.54
CA ALA A 75 22.90 -22.83 9.32
C ALA A 75 24.00 -22.18 8.48
N ASP A 76 24.30 -22.69 7.28
CA ASP A 76 25.39 -22.19 6.44
C ASP A 76 25.04 -20.85 5.79
N SER A 77 26.05 -20.11 5.39
CA SER A 77 25.92 -18.87 4.63
C SER A 77 26.62 -18.99 3.28
N ILE A 78 26.20 -18.18 2.32
CA ILE A 78 26.91 -18.06 1.04
C ILE A 78 27.41 -16.65 0.81
N THR A 79 28.50 -16.53 0.05
CA THR A 79 29.04 -15.27 -0.44
C THR A 79 29.32 -15.39 -1.94
N VAL A 80 28.73 -14.51 -2.74
CA VAL A 80 28.99 -14.41 -4.18
C VAL A 80 29.73 -13.09 -4.42
N ASP A 81 31.03 -13.18 -4.70
CA ASP A 81 31.83 -12.02 -5.12
C ASP A 81 31.87 -11.94 -6.65
N SER A 82 31.27 -10.89 -7.19
CA SER A 82 31.14 -10.69 -8.63
C SER A 82 32.27 -9.86 -9.27
N THR A 83 33.29 -9.46 -8.51
CA THR A 83 34.37 -8.58 -9.00
C THR A 83 35.25 -9.20 -10.10
N LEU A 84 35.14 -10.50 -10.36
CA LEU A 84 36.18 -11.28 -11.06
C LEU A 84 35.82 -11.80 -12.48
N SER A 85 34.63 -11.56 -13.07
CA SER A 85 34.37 -11.95 -14.48
C SER A 85 33.27 -11.16 -15.24
N GLY A 86 33.25 -11.30 -16.58
CA GLY A 86 32.64 -10.36 -17.54
C GLY A 86 31.17 -10.56 -17.96
N SER A 87 30.26 -10.91 -17.05
CA SER A 87 28.78 -10.89 -17.25
C SER A 87 28.05 -11.03 -15.91
N ASN A 88 26.71 -10.94 -15.90
CA ASN A 88 25.92 -11.28 -14.71
C ASN A 88 26.10 -12.78 -14.36
N ILE A 89 26.09 -13.10 -13.06
CA ILE A 89 26.19 -14.47 -12.56
C ILE A 89 24.79 -15.08 -12.56
N LEU A 90 24.62 -16.25 -13.18
CA LEU A 90 23.36 -17.01 -13.15
C LEU A 90 23.52 -18.28 -12.34
N ILE A 91 22.77 -18.34 -11.23
CA ILE A 91 22.69 -19.49 -10.33
C ILE A 91 21.27 -20.04 -10.39
N ARG A 92 21.13 -21.32 -10.73
CA ARG A 92 19.85 -21.98 -10.90
C ARG A 92 19.59 -22.98 -9.78
N LEU A 93 18.58 -22.74 -8.96
CA LEU A 93 18.09 -23.64 -7.93
C LEU A 93 17.35 -24.80 -8.58
N ASP A 94 17.85 -26.01 -8.43
CA ASP A 94 17.26 -27.26 -8.91
C ASP A 94 16.57 -28.08 -7.79
N THR A 95 16.63 -27.57 -6.56
CA THR A 95 15.96 -28.08 -5.35
C THR A 95 15.63 -26.89 -4.44
N ASP A 96 14.84 -27.14 -3.41
CA ASP A 96 14.67 -26.20 -2.29
C ASP A 96 16.00 -25.99 -1.56
N VAL A 97 16.26 -24.75 -1.19
CA VAL A 97 17.49 -24.31 -0.51
C VAL A 97 17.12 -23.53 0.74
N SER A 98 17.77 -23.85 1.86
CA SER A 98 17.67 -23.10 3.11
C SER A 98 19.05 -22.67 3.57
N LEU A 99 19.18 -21.41 3.97
CA LEU A 99 20.44 -20.78 4.37
C LEU A 99 20.24 -19.87 5.58
N ALA A 100 21.34 -19.62 6.30
CA ALA A 100 21.41 -18.57 7.30
C ALA A 100 21.53 -17.21 6.62
N ASN A 101 22.51 -17.01 5.73
CA ASN A 101 22.71 -15.72 5.06
C ASN A 101 23.12 -15.88 3.60
N VAL A 102 22.84 -14.85 2.81
CA VAL A 102 23.30 -14.72 1.42
C VAL A 102 23.96 -13.36 1.27
N ASN A 103 25.25 -13.33 0.97
CA ASN A 103 26.00 -12.10 0.77
C ASN A 103 26.38 -11.97 -0.70
N ILE A 104 26.02 -10.86 -1.33
CA ILE A 104 26.34 -10.57 -2.72
C ILE A 104 27.21 -9.32 -2.74
N LEU A 105 28.42 -9.50 -3.24
CA LEU A 105 29.50 -8.52 -3.28
C LEU A 105 29.90 -8.25 -4.73
N GLY A 106 30.61 -7.14 -4.94
CA GLY A 106 31.15 -6.74 -6.24
C GLY A 106 30.22 -5.83 -7.06
N ASP A 107 30.37 -5.84 -8.38
CA ASP A 107 29.74 -4.86 -9.29
C ASP A 107 28.77 -5.48 -10.32
N LYS A 108 28.63 -6.82 -10.40
CA LYS A 108 27.74 -7.51 -11.37
C LYS A 108 26.46 -8.05 -10.77
N GLY A 109 25.43 -8.12 -11.61
CA GLY A 109 24.14 -8.66 -11.18
C GLY A 109 24.22 -10.16 -10.91
N VAL A 110 23.44 -10.62 -9.92
CA VAL A 110 23.27 -12.04 -9.61
C VAL A 110 21.82 -12.41 -9.91
N ASN A 111 21.64 -13.42 -10.76
CA ASN A 111 20.36 -14.00 -11.08
C ASN A 111 20.24 -15.34 -10.35
N LEU A 112 19.23 -15.46 -9.50
CA LEU A 112 18.82 -16.68 -8.81
C LEU A 112 17.53 -17.17 -9.48
N GLU A 113 17.57 -18.34 -10.10
CA GLU A 113 16.46 -18.86 -10.91
C GLU A 113 16.04 -20.27 -10.46
N GLY A 114 14.76 -20.55 -10.27
CA GLY A 114 14.29 -21.94 -10.11
C GLY A 114 14.30 -22.70 -11.45
N THR A 115 14.71 -23.98 -11.45
CA THR A 115 14.51 -24.88 -12.61
C THR A 115 13.04 -25.17 -12.85
N ALA A 116 12.25 -25.12 -11.79
CA ALA A 116 10.82 -25.30 -11.77
C ALA A 116 10.21 -24.21 -10.91
N ASN A 117 9.01 -23.84 -11.31
CA ASN A 117 8.06 -22.95 -10.66
C ASN A 117 7.68 -23.29 -9.20
N THR A 118 8.37 -24.24 -8.55
CA THR A 118 8.07 -24.71 -7.19
C THR A 118 9.26 -24.62 -6.25
N ASN A 119 10.45 -24.27 -6.74
CA ASN A 119 11.64 -24.32 -5.91
C ASN A 119 11.63 -23.15 -4.94
N LYS A 120 12.01 -23.40 -3.68
CA LYS A 120 11.99 -22.40 -2.62
C LYS A 120 13.39 -22.04 -2.15
N LEU A 121 13.66 -20.75 -2.03
CA LEU A 121 14.80 -20.23 -1.29
C LEU A 121 14.33 -19.66 0.05
N THR A 122 14.85 -20.22 1.14
CA THR A 122 14.63 -19.72 2.49
C THR A 122 15.93 -19.17 3.07
N VAL A 123 15.95 -17.90 3.45
CA VAL A 123 17.08 -17.26 4.12
C VAL A 123 16.62 -16.75 5.49
N SER A 124 17.07 -17.44 6.54
CA SER A 124 16.63 -17.16 7.92
C SER A 124 17.26 -15.90 8.53
N GLY A 125 18.37 -15.42 7.97
CA GLY A 125 19.05 -14.18 8.31
C GLY A 125 18.91 -13.12 7.21
N THR A 126 20.03 -12.60 6.74
CA THR A 126 20.04 -11.47 5.80
C THR A 126 20.53 -11.87 4.41
N ILE A 127 19.80 -11.39 3.40
CA ILE A 127 20.29 -11.26 2.03
C ILE A 127 20.89 -9.86 1.89
N THR A 128 22.21 -9.77 1.82
CA THR A 128 22.94 -8.52 1.69
C THR A 128 23.37 -8.32 0.24
N ASN A 129 23.06 -7.16 -0.33
CA ASN A 129 23.62 -6.73 -1.60
C ASN A 129 24.41 -5.44 -1.46
N GLU A 130 25.73 -5.56 -1.42
CA GLU A 130 26.64 -4.40 -1.37
C GLU A 130 27.02 -3.88 -2.76
N ASN A 131 26.41 -4.44 -3.79
CA ASN A 131 26.66 -4.04 -5.16
C ASN A 131 26.04 -2.68 -5.50
N THR A 132 26.87 -1.81 -6.08
CA THR A 132 26.49 -0.43 -6.47
C THR A 132 25.92 -0.32 -7.89
N SER A 133 26.04 -1.37 -8.72
CA SER A 133 25.65 -1.37 -10.14
C SER A 133 24.84 -2.59 -10.60
N GLY A 134 25.08 -3.77 -10.03
CA GLY A 134 24.40 -5.01 -10.36
C GLY A 134 23.25 -5.34 -9.40
N GLY A 135 22.07 -5.59 -9.95
CA GLY A 135 20.89 -6.01 -9.20
C GLY A 135 20.90 -7.48 -8.78
N ILE A 136 20.01 -7.85 -7.86
CA ILE A 136 19.66 -9.25 -7.61
C ILE A 136 18.35 -9.53 -8.32
N ASN A 137 18.31 -10.58 -9.12
CA ASN A 137 17.07 -11.02 -9.74
C ASN A 137 16.72 -12.41 -9.21
N PHE A 138 15.57 -12.55 -8.56
CA PHE A 138 14.94 -13.82 -8.24
C PHE A 138 13.96 -14.15 -9.36
N ASN A 139 14.01 -15.37 -9.91
CA ASN A 139 13.17 -15.78 -11.03
C ASN A 139 12.58 -17.18 -10.82
N GLN A 140 11.29 -17.38 -11.11
CA GLN A 140 10.66 -18.71 -11.18
C GLN A 140 10.80 -19.55 -9.90
N MET A 141 10.61 -18.93 -8.73
CA MET A 141 10.80 -19.59 -7.43
C MET A 141 9.92 -18.97 -6.34
N ASP A 142 9.92 -19.57 -5.15
CA ASP A 142 9.44 -18.96 -3.92
C ASP A 142 10.60 -18.34 -3.15
N LEU A 143 10.37 -17.15 -2.59
CA LEU A 143 11.35 -16.47 -1.74
C LEU A 143 10.78 -16.29 -0.34
N ASN A 144 11.49 -16.80 0.66
CA ASN A 144 11.28 -16.48 2.06
C ASN A 144 12.58 -15.92 2.64
N ALA A 145 12.58 -14.65 3.06
CA ALA A 145 13.75 -14.00 3.62
C ALA A 145 13.38 -13.23 4.90
N ALA A 146 14.13 -13.43 5.99
CA ALA A 146 13.92 -12.62 7.20
C ALA A 146 14.32 -11.16 6.96
N SER A 147 15.40 -10.92 6.21
CA SER A 147 15.76 -9.57 5.85
C SER A 147 16.47 -9.51 4.51
N ILE A 148 16.22 -8.41 3.81
CA ILE A 148 16.95 -8.06 2.61
C ILE A 148 17.47 -6.63 2.77
N TYR A 149 18.78 -6.49 2.65
CA TYR A 149 19.47 -5.22 2.73
C TYR A 149 20.22 -5.00 1.42
N ALA A 150 19.82 -3.97 0.66
CA ALA A 150 20.45 -3.61 -0.60
C ALA A 150 21.08 -2.22 -0.54
N THR A 151 22.13 -2.03 -1.33
CA THR A 151 22.88 -0.78 -1.39
C THR A 151 22.94 -0.26 -2.83
N GLY A 152 21.79 0.17 -3.36
CA GLY A 152 21.76 0.92 -4.62
C GLY A 152 21.65 0.07 -5.86
N CYS A 153 20.82 -0.95 -5.82
CA CYS A 153 20.59 -1.84 -6.95
C CYS A 153 19.18 -2.42 -6.89
N ASN A 154 18.63 -2.71 -8.07
CA ASN A 154 17.29 -3.27 -8.15
C ASN A 154 17.31 -4.68 -7.59
N ILE A 155 16.36 -4.99 -6.72
CA ILE A 155 15.96 -6.37 -6.50
C ILE A 155 14.75 -6.61 -7.36
N THR A 156 14.83 -7.59 -8.24
CA THR A 156 13.75 -7.95 -9.15
C THR A 156 13.26 -9.34 -8.80
N SER A 157 12.02 -9.47 -8.37
CA SER A 157 11.35 -10.75 -8.25
C SER A 157 10.51 -10.95 -9.50
N ASN A 158 10.80 -11.96 -10.34
CA ASN A 158 10.13 -12.24 -11.61
C ASN A 158 9.52 -13.64 -11.57
N ASN A 159 8.30 -13.82 -12.08
CA ASN A 159 7.65 -15.13 -12.14
C ASN A 159 7.65 -15.90 -10.80
N MET A 160 7.54 -15.17 -9.70
CA MET A 160 7.48 -15.74 -8.36
C MET A 160 6.05 -16.17 -8.01
N TYR A 161 5.93 -17.25 -7.23
CA TYR A 161 4.63 -17.74 -6.73
C TYR A 161 4.26 -17.05 -5.43
N LYS A 162 5.19 -17.06 -4.48
CA LYS A 162 5.12 -16.34 -3.21
C LYS A 162 6.42 -15.61 -2.92
N VAL A 163 6.28 -14.39 -2.41
CA VAL A 163 7.39 -13.63 -1.84
C VAL A 163 7.03 -13.27 -0.41
N HIS A 164 7.88 -13.68 0.53
CA HIS A 164 7.78 -13.32 1.94
C HIS A 164 9.11 -12.70 2.36
N ILE A 165 9.09 -11.43 2.78
CA ILE A 165 10.25 -10.71 3.28
C ILE A 165 9.87 -10.03 4.60
N ASP A 166 10.46 -10.38 5.75
CA ASP A 166 10.06 -9.71 7.00
C ASP A 166 10.52 -8.25 7.03
N SER A 167 11.69 -7.94 6.46
CA SER A 167 12.19 -6.58 6.35
C SER A 167 12.99 -6.33 5.06
N PHE A 168 12.70 -5.21 4.40
CA PHE A 168 13.40 -4.75 3.21
C PHE A 168 13.92 -3.33 3.43
N THR A 169 15.22 -3.14 3.23
CA THR A 169 15.88 -1.83 3.32
C THR A 169 16.81 -1.60 2.13
N ASP A 170 16.65 -0.47 1.43
CA ASP A 170 17.59 0.04 0.42
C ASP A 170 18.19 1.38 0.87
N LYS A 171 19.51 1.48 0.90
CA LYS A 171 20.25 2.64 1.42
C LYS A 171 20.57 3.72 0.38
N ASN A 172 20.47 3.44 -0.92
CA ASN A 172 21.01 4.31 -1.98
C ASN A 172 19.97 4.76 -3.02
N ASN A 173 18.72 4.97 -2.60
CA ASN A 173 17.67 5.55 -3.42
C ASN A 173 17.50 4.86 -4.81
N ARG A 174 17.45 3.52 -4.85
CA ARG A 174 17.04 2.81 -6.07
C ARG A 174 15.75 2.02 -5.83
N ARG A 175 15.18 1.54 -6.94
CA ARG A 175 13.83 1.00 -7.02
C ARG A 175 13.84 -0.48 -6.65
N TYR A 176 13.00 -0.87 -5.70
CA TYR A 176 12.61 -2.26 -5.53
C TYR A 176 11.63 -2.63 -6.64
N GLN A 177 11.89 -3.68 -7.40
CA GLN A 177 11.02 -4.13 -8.47
C GLN A 177 10.43 -5.50 -8.12
N VAL A 178 9.12 -5.59 -8.00
CA VAL A 178 8.43 -6.87 -7.82
C VAL A 178 7.57 -7.10 -9.03
N GLY A 179 8.07 -7.90 -9.96
CA GLY A 179 7.27 -8.38 -11.08
C GLY A 179 6.58 -9.69 -10.75
N ALA A 180 5.29 -9.65 -10.42
CA ALA A 180 4.45 -10.85 -10.55
C ALA A 180 4.21 -11.11 -12.04
N ASN A 181 5.24 -11.60 -12.73
CA ASN A 181 5.18 -11.92 -14.14
C ASN A 181 4.59 -13.35 -14.26
N GLY A 182 3.40 -13.51 -14.83
CA GLY A 182 2.94 -14.80 -15.37
C GLY A 182 2.60 -16.00 -14.47
N SER A 183 2.76 -16.02 -13.13
CA SER A 183 2.40 -17.23 -12.36
C SER A 183 2.14 -17.09 -10.86
N VAL A 184 1.21 -16.24 -10.44
CA VAL A 184 0.51 -16.48 -9.15
C VAL A 184 -0.50 -17.62 -9.39
N MET A 185 -0.01 -18.83 -9.72
CA MET A 185 -0.88 -19.93 -10.18
C MET A 185 -1.62 -20.63 -9.03
N GLU A 186 -1.29 -20.38 -7.77
CA GLU A 186 -1.91 -21.12 -6.67
C GLU A 186 -3.35 -20.68 -6.35
N ARG A 187 -3.70 -19.40 -6.58
CA ARG A 187 -5.11 -18.96 -6.46
C ARG A 187 -5.99 -19.41 -7.62
N ALA A 188 -5.41 -20.01 -8.68
CA ALA A 188 -6.13 -20.47 -9.86
C ALA A 188 -7.04 -21.69 -9.63
N ALA A 189 -7.16 -22.20 -8.38
CA ALA A 189 -8.26 -23.09 -8.04
C ALA A 189 -9.57 -22.30 -8.08
N ALA A 190 -10.43 -22.60 -9.06
CA ALA A 190 -11.71 -21.93 -9.24
C ALA A 190 -12.54 -21.92 -7.93
N GLY A 191 -12.85 -20.73 -7.42
CA GLY A 191 -13.67 -20.52 -6.21
C GLY A 191 -12.93 -20.02 -4.96
N THR A 192 -11.60 -19.90 -4.98
CA THR A 192 -10.82 -19.40 -3.83
C THR A 192 -10.32 -17.95 -3.97
N ASP A 193 -10.45 -17.33 -5.13
CA ASP A 193 -9.98 -15.96 -5.40
C ASP A 193 -11.03 -14.90 -5.02
N THR A 194 -11.34 -14.81 -3.72
CA THR A 194 -12.15 -13.70 -3.17
C THR A 194 -11.25 -12.60 -2.63
N PHE A 195 -11.80 -11.38 -2.52
CA PHE A 195 -11.10 -10.24 -1.92
C PHE A 195 -10.60 -10.54 -0.51
N GLU A 196 -11.42 -11.18 0.31
CA GLU A 196 -11.10 -11.55 1.69
C GLU A 196 -9.96 -12.58 1.73
N ASN A 197 -9.98 -13.58 0.84
CA ASN A 197 -8.93 -14.59 0.75
C ASN A 197 -7.60 -13.98 0.27
N GLY A 198 -7.66 -13.06 -0.70
CA GLY A 198 -6.47 -12.33 -1.17
C GLY A 198 -5.85 -11.45 -0.08
N ILE A 199 -6.68 -10.81 0.77
CA ILE A 199 -6.20 -10.07 1.95
C ILE A 199 -5.56 -11.00 2.98
N ALA A 200 -6.14 -12.18 3.21
CA ALA A 200 -5.65 -13.14 4.20
C ALA A 200 -4.39 -13.88 3.73
N ASN A 201 -4.20 -14.03 2.42
CA ASN A 201 -3.09 -14.76 1.80
C ASN A 201 -2.52 -13.99 0.60
N PRO A 202 -1.81 -12.87 0.85
CA PRO A 202 -1.27 -12.02 -0.21
C PRO A 202 -0.22 -12.75 -1.06
N ASP A 203 -0.02 -12.32 -2.30
CA ASP A 203 0.98 -12.89 -3.22
C ASP A 203 2.39 -12.53 -2.80
N VAL A 204 2.52 -11.31 -2.30
CA VAL A 204 3.76 -10.72 -1.84
C VAL A 204 3.51 -10.14 -0.46
N TYR A 205 4.33 -10.53 0.50
CA TYR A 205 4.33 -10.00 1.85
C TYR A 205 5.70 -9.37 2.14
N ILE A 206 5.69 -8.11 2.59
CA ILE A 206 6.86 -7.38 3.03
C ILE A 206 6.56 -6.73 4.39
N GLY A 207 7.07 -7.31 5.48
CA GLY A 207 6.74 -6.86 6.84
C GLY A 207 7.13 -5.41 7.13
N TYR A 208 8.22 -4.93 6.53
CA TYR A 208 8.62 -3.52 6.57
C TYR A 208 9.41 -3.17 5.31
N ALA A 209 9.13 -2.03 4.68
CA ALA A 209 9.90 -1.54 3.54
C ALA A 209 10.39 -0.10 3.77
N SER A 210 11.69 0.08 3.66
CA SER A 210 12.36 1.39 3.57
C SER A 210 13.15 1.46 2.27
N CYS A 211 12.69 2.27 1.33
CA CYS A 211 13.09 2.22 -0.07
C CYS A 211 12.80 3.54 -0.79
N ASP A 212 13.22 3.65 -2.06
CA ASP A 212 12.87 4.78 -2.93
C ASP A 212 11.58 4.57 -3.72
N GLY A 213 11.23 3.32 -3.94
CA GLY A 213 10.03 2.98 -4.68
C GLY A 213 9.88 1.49 -4.85
N VAL A 214 8.63 1.08 -4.90
CA VAL A 214 8.17 -0.26 -5.22
C VAL A 214 7.53 -0.21 -6.59
N PHE A 215 8.16 -0.88 -7.55
CA PHE A 215 7.67 -1.01 -8.91
C PHE A 215 7.08 -2.40 -9.09
N LEU A 216 5.76 -2.46 -9.17
CA LEU A 216 5.00 -3.68 -9.37
C LEU A 216 4.88 -3.93 -10.87
N ASN A 217 5.68 -4.85 -11.41
CA ASN A 217 5.71 -5.10 -12.85
C ASN A 217 4.83 -6.30 -13.20
N ASN A 218 3.54 -6.03 -13.37
CA ASN A 218 2.51 -7.04 -13.50
C ASN A 218 2.26 -7.32 -14.99
N ILE A 219 3.04 -8.25 -15.55
CA ILE A 219 3.04 -8.53 -16.99
C ILE A 219 2.07 -9.66 -17.34
N ASN A 220 1.29 -9.42 -18.40
CA ASN A 220 0.44 -10.27 -19.27
C ASN A 220 -0.40 -11.42 -18.65
N ASN A 221 -1.69 -11.44 -19.02
CA ASN A 221 -2.68 -12.53 -18.87
C ASN A 221 -3.16 -12.83 -17.44
N GLN A 222 -3.14 -11.85 -16.54
CA GLN A 222 -3.81 -12.02 -15.24
C GLN A 222 -5.32 -11.89 -15.43
N SER A 223 -6.07 -12.93 -15.05
CA SER A 223 -7.54 -12.90 -14.97
C SER A 223 -8.05 -12.63 -13.55
N THR A 224 -7.13 -12.43 -12.60
CA THR A 224 -7.39 -12.38 -11.16
C THR A 224 -6.75 -11.14 -10.55
N ASP A 225 -7.32 -10.68 -9.44
CA ASP A 225 -6.75 -9.60 -8.65
C ASP A 225 -5.41 -10.02 -8.03
N LEU A 226 -4.51 -9.06 -7.84
CA LEU A 226 -3.20 -9.25 -7.21
C LEU A 226 -3.19 -8.59 -5.83
N TYR A 227 -2.46 -9.17 -4.88
CA TYR A 227 -2.45 -8.74 -3.48
C TYR A 227 -1.03 -8.62 -2.97
N TYR A 228 -0.63 -7.39 -2.67
CA TYR A 228 0.69 -7.04 -2.12
C TYR A 228 0.50 -6.46 -0.73
N GLU A 229 1.06 -7.11 0.28
CA GLU A 229 1.00 -6.67 1.66
C GLU A 229 2.33 -6.04 2.11
N PHE A 230 2.20 -4.88 2.75
CA PHE A 230 3.29 -4.15 3.38
C PHE A 230 2.94 -3.88 4.85
N GLY A 231 3.74 -4.36 5.78
CA GLY A 231 3.58 -4.05 7.21
C GLY A 231 4.09 -2.65 7.60
N GLY A 232 4.45 -1.83 6.61
CA GLY A 232 4.78 -0.42 6.76
C GLY A 232 5.71 0.08 5.66
N LEU A 233 5.36 1.22 5.05
CA LEU A 233 6.16 1.88 4.02
C LEU A 233 6.81 3.15 4.56
N ASN A 234 8.14 3.27 4.47
CA ASN A 234 8.88 4.39 5.01
C ASN A 234 9.93 4.95 4.03
N GLY A 235 10.33 6.20 4.24
CA GLY A 235 11.32 6.89 3.41
C GLY A 235 10.71 7.49 2.15
N THR A 236 11.37 7.31 1.00
CA THR A 236 10.90 7.79 -0.31
C THR A 236 10.04 6.76 -1.05
N CYS A 237 9.65 5.64 -0.41
CA CYS A 237 8.90 4.54 -1.03
C CYS A 237 7.62 5.01 -1.73
N GLY A 238 7.65 5.12 -3.05
CA GLY A 238 6.45 5.21 -3.90
C GLY A 238 5.94 3.85 -4.34
N ILE A 239 4.72 3.78 -4.86
CA ILE A 239 4.22 2.57 -5.51
C ILE A 239 3.91 2.88 -6.96
N THR A 240 4.47 2.12 -7.89
CA THR A 240 4.10 2.19 -9.30
C THR A 240 3.69 0.81 -9.78
N SER A 241 2.43 0.66 -10.18
CA SER A 241 1.95 -0.57 -10.84
C SER A 241 2.08 -0.41 -12.35
N ASN A 242 2.82 -1.30 -13.00
CA ASN A 242 2.92 -1.38 -14.43
C ASN A 242 2.14 -2.58 -14.96
N ALA A 243 1.18 -2.34 -15.85
CA ALA A 243 0.40 -3.39 -16.49
C ALA A 243 0.24 -3.10 -17.98
N THR A 244 0.23 -4.14 -18.81
CA THR A 244 0.27 -3.98 -20.27
C THR A 244 -1.06 -4.34 -20.97
N ASN A 245 -1.85 -5.33 -20.51
CA ASN A 245 -3.00 -5.82 -21.31
C ASN A 245 -4.19 -6.46 -20.56
N SER A 246 -4.34 -6.35 -19.24
CA SER A 246 -5.36 -7.17 -18.52
C SER A 246 -6.11 -6.39 -17.44
N ASN A 247 -7.45 -6.55 -17.40
CA ASN A 247 -8.37 -5.89 -16.47
C ASN A 247 -8.41 -6.60 -15.10
N TYR A 248 -7.54 -6.19 -14.19
CA TYR A 248 -7.51 -6.66 -12.80
C TYR A 248 -7.22 -5.50 -11.84
N THR A 249 -7.40 -5.75 -10.54
CA THR A 249 -7.05 -4.81 -9.47
C THR A 249 -5.76 -5.27 -8.78
N THR A 250 -4.78 -4.38 -8.70
CA THR A 250 -3.63 -4.50 -7.80
C THR A 250 -4.05 -3.95 -6.43
N ASN A 251 -4.25 -4.85 -5.47
CA ASN A 251 -4.57 -4.49 -4.08
C ASN A 251 -3.26 -4.30 -3.30
N ILE A 252 -3.04 -3.08 -2.82
CA ILE A 252 -1.96 -2.73 -1.91
C ILE A 252 -2.51 -2.73 -0.51
N ILE A 253 -2.10 -3.71 0.28
CA ILE A 253 -2.52 -3.92 1.65
C ILE A 253 -1.47 -3.33 2.58
N LEU A 254 -1.90 -2.45 3.48
CA LEU A 254 -1.07 -1.80 4.48
C LEU A 254 -1.45 -2.37 5.85
N SER A 255 -0.57 -3.20 6.42
CA SER A 255 -0.81 -3.96 7.65
C SER A 255 0.04 -3.47 8.82
N ASN A 256 0.29 -2.17 8.86
CA ASN A 256 1.12 -1.49 9.84
C ASN A 256 0.83 -1.95 11.28
N THR A 257 1.86 -2.38 12.00
CA THR A 257 1.73 -2.90 13.38
C THR A 257 2.21 -1.92 14.44
N ASN A 258 3.11 -1.01 14.09
CA ASN A 258 3.64 -0.02 15.03
C ASN A 258 2.64 1.15 15.24
N VAL A 259 2.24 1.35 16.49
CA VAL A 259 1.31 2.40 16.92
C VAL A 259 2.00 3.63 17.51
N ASP A 260 3.28 3.51 17.88
CA ASP A 260 4.07 4.57 18.50
C ASP A 260 4.66 5.52 17.47
N THR A 261 4.91 5.02 16.25
CA THR A 261 5.49 5.80 15.15
C THR A 261 4.73 5.58 13.87
N ALA A 262 4.29 6.67 13.24
CA ALA A 262 3.70 6.62 11.91
C ALA A 262 4.74 6.19 10.86
N TYR A 263 4.31 5.38 9.89
CA TYR A 263 5.08 5.08 8.69
C TYR A 263 4.89 6.16 7.65
N ASN A 264 5.96 6.52 6.94
CA ASN A 264 5.99 7.74 6.13
C ASN A 264 6.61 7.48 4.76
N ALA A 265 5.75 7.21 3.78
CA ALA A 265 6.13 7.15 2.38
C ALA A 265 6.09 8.57 1.80
N SER A 266 7.17 9.04 1.20
CA SER A 266 7.28 10.42 0.68
C SER A 266 7.00 10.55 -0.81
N TYR A 267 6.67 9.44 -1.49
CA TYR A 267 6.34 9.41 -2.91
C TYR A 267 4.94 8.83 -3.13
N GLY A 268 4.32 9.23 -4.23
CA GLY A 268 2.94 8.88 -4.53
C GLY A 268 2.71 7.44 -5.00
N ILE A 269 1.48 7.18 -5.44
CA ILE A 269 1.01 5.95 -6.05
C ILE A 269 0.66 6.20 -7.51
N ARG A 270 1.14 5.36 -8.42
CA ARG A 270 0.94 5.53 -9.85
C ARG A 270 0.50 4.25 -10.54
N GLU A 271 -0.63 4.32 -11.23
CA GLU A 271 -0.99 3.43 -12.33
C GLU A 271 -0.19 3.83 -13.59
N TYR A 272 0.69 2.94 -14.04
CA TYR A 272 1.56 3.12 -15.21
C TYR A 272 1.29 2.05 -16.28
N ASN A 273 1.17 2.41 -17.54
CA ASN A 273 0.95 1.43 -18.62
C ASN A 273 1.98 1.64 -19.74
N GLY A 274 3.25 1.25 -19.48
CA GLY A 274 4.33 1.02 -20.45
C GLY A 274 4.77 2.13 -21.42
N GLY A 275 3.95 3.16 -21.63
CA GLY A 275 4.23 4.34 -22.44
C GLY A 275 4.52 5.54 -21.54
N PRO A 276 5.21 6.57 -22.05
CA PRO A 276 5.68 7.67 -21.23
C PRO A 276 4.56 8.38 -20.46
N ASN A 277 3.26 8.30 -20.86
CA ASN A 277 2.21 9.15 -20.28
C ASN A 277 0.75 8.66 -20.43
N SER A 278 0.45 7.36 -20.47
CA SER A 278 -0.93 6.88 -20.66
C SER A 278 -1.53 6.29 -19.38
N ILE A 279 -2.40 7.06 -18.71
CA ILE A 279 -3.35 6.52 -17.72
C ILE A 279 -4.61 6.13 -18.51
N ILE A 280 -4.69 4.87 -18.96
CA ILE A 280 -5.95 4.32 -19.45
C ILE A 280 -6.57 3.55 -18.28
N THR A 281 -7.55 4.17 -17.61
CA THR A 281 -8.26 3.64 -16.42
C THR A 281 -9.11 2.38 -16.70
N SER A 282 -9.02 1.82 -17.90
CA SER A 282 -9.69 0.56 -18.30
C SER A 282 -8.78 -0.67 -18.18
N ILE A 283 -7.46 -0.48 -18.05
CA ILE A 283 -6.52 -1.62 -18.10
C ILE A 283 -6.18 -2.11 -16.70
N GLN A 284 -5.66 -1.27 -15.80
CA GLN A 284 -5.37 -1.69 -14.42
C GLN A 284 -5.96 -0.71 -13.42
N LYS A 285 -6.20 -1.19 -12.21
CA LYS A 285 -6.62 -0.38 -11.08
C LYS A 285 -5.73 -0.70 -9.88
N ILE A 286 -5.29 0.32 -9.16
CA ILE A 286 -4.68 0.17 -7.84
C ILE A 286 -5.76 0.47 -6.80
N ARG A 287 -5.97 -0.46 -5.87
CA ARG A 287 -6.76 -0.24 -4.67
C ARG A 287 -5.85 -0.22 -3.45
N LEU A 288 -6.03 0.76 -2.58
CA LEU A 288 -5.42 0.75 -1.25
C LEU A 288 -6.33 0.06 -0.25
N VAL A 289 -5.76 -0.81 0.59
CA VAL A 289 -6.45 -1.47 1.69
C VAL A 289 -5.66 -1.22 2.96
N MET A 290 -6.22 -0.47 3.92
CA MET A 290 -5.62 -0.28 5.23
C MET A 290 -6.20 -1.30 6.22
N LYS A 291 -5.34 -2.18 6.76
CA LYS A 291 -5.67 -3.20 7.75
C LYS A 291 -4.70 -3.22 8.93
N GLY A 292 -4.07 -2.09 9.22
CA GLY A 292 -3.10 -1.98 10.32
C GLY A 292 -3.74 -2.17 11.69
N THR A 293 -2.90 -2.38 12.70
CA THR A 293 -3.33 -2.39 14.11
C THR A 293 -4.00 -1.06 14.47
N ASP A 294 -4.99 -1.09 15.35
CA ASP A 294 -5.67 0.13 15.80
C ASP A 294 -4.66 1.15 16.36
N GLY A 295 -4.70 2.37 15.83
CA GLY A 295 -3.73 3.43 16.14
C GLY A 295 -2.49 3.46 15.25
N ALA A 296 -2.20 2.41 14.47
CA ALA A 296 -1.10 2.42 13.51
C ALA A 296 -1.43 3.34 12.33
N ILE A 297 -0.43 4.10 11.86
CA ILE A 297 -0.62 5.14 10.84
C ILE A 297 0.28 4.87 9.63
N GLN A 298 -0.30 4.90 8.43
CA GLN A 298 0.44 5.07 7.17
C GLN A 298 0.19 6.48 6.61
N ASN A 299 1.26 7.25 6.46
CA ASN A 299 1.24 8.51 5.73
C ASN A 299 1.82 8.31 4.33
N PHE A 300 1.13 8.84 3.32
CA PHE A 300 1.71 9.19 2.02
C PHE A 300 1.95 10.69 2.03
N ARG A 301 3.14 11.04 2.51
CA ARG A 301 3.64 12.40 2.61
C ARG A 301 3.97 12.91 1.24
N CYS A 302 3.48 14.08 0.97
CA CYS A 302 3.40 14.57 -0.38
C CYS A 302 3.72 16.05 -0.29
N TYR A 303 5.02 16.35 -0.16
CA TYR A 303 5.52 17.64 0.35
C TYR A 303 5.38 18.78 -0.66
N ASP A 304 5.43 18.51 -1.97
CA ASP A 304 5.33 19.54 -3.02
C ASP A 304 4.49 19.10 -4.23
N TRP A 305 3.94 20.10 -4.92
CA TRP A 305 2.98 20.07 -6.02
C TRP A 305 3.51 19.42 -7.32
N SER A 306 4.81 19.13 -7.44
CA SER A 306 5.40 18.42 -8.59
C SER A 306 5.43 16.90 -8.45
N ASP A 307 5.45 16.40 -7.21
CA ASP A 307 5.81 14.99 -6.92
C ASP A 307 4.61 14.17 -6.42
N CYS A 308 3.48 14.83 -6.17
CA CYS A 308 2.27 14.23 -5.66
C CYS A 308 1.38 13.65 -6.74
N GLN A 309 1.41 12.33 -6.80
CA GLN A 309 0.65 11.56 -7.75
C GLN A 309 -0.06 10.47 -6.95
N MET A 310 -1.32 10.66 -6.57
CA MET A 310 -2.17 9.55 -6.10
C MET A 310 -2.97 9.03 -7.28
N LEU A 311 -2.29 8.69 -8.37
CA LEU A 311 -2.88 8.29 -9.64
C LEU A 311 -3.34 6.83 -9.54
N MET A 312 -4.44 6.63 -8.84
CA MET A 312 -5.09 5.33 -8.62
C MET A 312 -6.58 5.45 -8.89
N SER A 313 -7.22 4.36 -9.29
CA SER A 313 -8.64 4.31 -9.70
C SER A 313 -9.41 3.11 -9.12
N GLY A 314 -8.78 2.28 -8.29
CA GLY A 314 -9.37 1.06 -7.69
C GLY A 314 -10.08 1.25 -6.35
N GLY A 315 -9.99 2.44 -5.76
CA GLY A 315 -10.62 2.81 -4.49
C GLY A 315 -9.68 2.76 -3.30
N VAL A 316 -10.25 3.11 -2.14
CA VAL A 316 -9.62 2.95 -0.82
C VAL A 316 -10.55 2.11 0.03
N THR A 317 -10.03 1.09 0.70
CA THR A 317 -10.75 0.27 1.67
C THR A 317 -10.08 0.40 3.04
N MET A 318 -10.84 0.88 4.01
CA MET A 318 -10.41 1.04 5.39
C MET A 318 -11.04 -0.04 6.25
N ILE A 319 -10.22 -0.96 6.76
CA ILE A 319 -10.64 -2.01 7.68
C ILE A 319 -10.31 -1.59 9.12
N SER A 320 -9.09 -1.12 9.35
CA SER A 320 -8.57 -0.71 10.65
C SER A 320 -7.36 0.23 10.49
N GLY A 321 -6.81 0.76 11.59
CA GLY A 321 -5.68 1.69 11.55
C GLY A 321 -6.01 3.05 10.91
N SER A 322 -4.98 3.83 10.57
CA SER A 322 -5.12 5.15 9.93
C SER A 322 -4.36 5.24 8.61
N LEU A 323 -5.04 5.75 7.58
CA LEU A 323 -4.43 6.12 6.31
C LEU A 323 -4.52 7.64 6.14
N ARG A 324 -3.38 8.28 5.90
CA ARG A 324 -3.28 9.71 5.65
C ARG A 324 -2.67 9.97 4.28
N ILE A 325 -3.37 10.72 3.46
CA ILE A 325 -2.93 11.06 2.11
C ILE A 325 -3.08 12.56 1.87
N ASN A 326 -2.32 13.14 0.97
CA ASN A 326 -2.51 14.56 0.63
C ASN A 326 -3.75 14.74 -0.26
N PHE A 327 -4.70 15.56 0.17
CA PHE A 327 -5.94 15.83 -0.57
C PHE A 327 -5.76 16.86 -1.68
N ASN A 328 -4.63 17.59 -1.70
CA ASN A 328 -4.29 18.46 -2.82
C ASN A 328 -3.85 17.64 -4.04
N GLN A 329 -4.83 17.17 -4.80
CA GLN A 329 -4.62 16.42 -6.02
C GLN A 329 -4.47 17.36 -7.21
N LYS A 330 -3.37 17.23 -7.96
CA LYS A 330 -3.15 18.03 -9.17
C LYS A 330 -3.98 17.43 -10.31
N ILE A 331 -4.98 18.18 -10.79
CA ILE A 331 -5.79 17.77 -11.96
C ILE A 331 -4.89 17.47 -13.17
N SER A 332 -3.82 18.24 -13.38
CA SER A 332 -2.87 18.01 -14.47
C SER A 332 -1.90 16.83 -14.24
N ALA A 333 -1.92 16.15 -13.09
CA ALA A 333 -1.16 14.92 -12.90
C ALA A 333 -1.90 13.72 -13.52
N TYR A 334 -3.22 13.82 -13.62
CA TYR A 334 -4.01 12.99 -14.50
C TYR A 334 -3.82 13.61 -15.89
N THR A 335 -2.90 13.07 -16.70
CA THR A 335 -2.66 13.47 -18.12
C THR A 335 -2.81 12.25 -19.04
N TYR A 336 -3.53 12.43 -20.16
CA TYR A 336 -3.76 11.41 -21.17
C TYR A 336 -2.80 11.73 -22.31
N LYS A 337 -1.60 11.14 -22.26
CA LYS A 337 -0.47 11.43 -23.15
C LYS A 337 0.16 12.82 -22.89
N THR A 338 1.48 12.79 -22.75
CA THR A 338 2.36 13.95 -22.88
C THR A 338 3.46 13.51 -23.84
N ASP A 339 3.45 14.00 -25.06
CA ASP A 339 4.71 14.10 -25.79
C ASP A 339 5.20 15.55 -25.67
N ALA A 340 6.35 15.86 -26.27
CA ALA A 340 6.95 17.18 -26.16
C ALA A 340 6.04 18.32 -26.66
N ASN A 341 4.98 18.02 -27.43
CA ASN A 341 4.16 19.00 -28.14
C ASN A 341 2.67 18.94 -27.81
N THR A 342 2.15 17.87 -27.19
CA THR A 342 0.72 17.73 -26.86
C THR A 342 0.50 17.31 -25.40
N ARG A 343 -0.23 18.14 -24.66
CA ARG A 343 -0.83 17.79 -23.37
C ARG A 343 -2.35 17.86 -23.53
N VAL A 344 -3.02 16.73 -23.43
CA VAL A 344 -4.49 16.68 -23.44
C VAL A 344 -4.99 16.86 -22.01
N TYR A 345 -5.73 17.95 -21.77
CA TYR A 345 -6.28 18.31 -20.46
C TYR A 345 -7.68 17.70 -20.26
N TRP A 346 -8.03 17.49 -18.99
CA TRP A 346 -8.99 16.49 -18.52
C TRP A 346 -10.32 17.05 -18.00
N THR A 347 -10.70 18.26 -18.42
CA THR A 347 -12.07 18.73 -18.23
C THR A 347 -12.88 18.50 -19.49
N VAL A 348 -14.00 17.80 -19.36
CA VAL A 348 -15.00 17.67 -20.43
C VAL A 348 -16.08 18.70 -20.13
N ALA A 349 -16.39 19.54 -21.13
CA ALA A 349 -17.56 20.41 -21.05
C ALA A 349 -18.80 19.52 -21.06
N ASP A 350 -19.51 19.46 -19.94
CA ASP A 350 -20.81 18.82 -19.90
C ASP A 350 -21.79 19.65 -20.74
N ASN A 351 -22.83 19.02 -21.30
CA ASN A 351 -23.89 19.67 -22.08
C ASN A 351 -24.61 20.78 -21.28
N ALA A 352 -24.41 20.85 -19.97
CA ALA A 352 -24.87 21.88 -19.05
C ALA A 352 -23.87 23.04 -18.81
N SER A 353 -22.80 23.18 -19.61
CA SER A 353 -21.75 24.21 -19.47
C SER A 353 -20.86 24.12 -18.22
N ALA A 354 -20.93 23.02 -17.47
CA ALA A 354 -20.03 22.75 -16.35
C ALA A 354 -18.82 21.95 -16.81
N GLU A 355 -17.61 22.39 -16.47
CA GLU A 355 -16.40 21.58 -16.67
C GLU A 355 -16.39 20.44 -15.65
N ARG A 356 -16.42 19.20 -16.14
CA ARG A 356 -16.33 17.99 -15.32
C ARG A 356 -14.98 17.34 -15.48
N THR A 357 -14.45 16.85 -14.38
CA THR A 357 -13.21 16.07 -14.44
C THR A 357 -13.45 14.70 -15.06
N THR A 358 -12.38 13.97 -15.25
CA THR A 358 -12.35 12.71 -15.99
C THR A 358 -11.69 11.56 -15.23
N PHE A 359 -11.45 11.77 -13.93
CA PHE A 359 -10.87 10.78 -13.04
C PHE A 359 -11.68 10.66 -11.76
N SER A 360 -11.62 9.49 -11.15
CA SER A 360 -12.06 9.20 -9.79
C SER A 360 -11.05 8.22 -9.21
N HIS A 361 -10.83 8.28 -7.89
CA HIS A 361 -9.98 7.31 -7.22
C HIS A 361 -10.68 5.96 -6.98
N GLY A 362 -11.93 5.81 -7.41
CA GLY A 362 -12.78 4.64 -7.13
C GLY A 362 -13.69 4.87 -5.92
N ASP A 363 -14.19 3.81 -5.30
CA ASP A 363 -15.01 3.93 -4.10
C ASP A 363 -14.15 4.12 -2.84
N LEU A 364 -14.65 4.87 -1.87
CA LEU A 364 -14.18 4.82 -0.48
C LEU A 364 -15.03 3.82 0.30
N VAL A 365 -14.43 2.74 0.78
CA VAL A 365 -15.08 1.72 1.62
C VAL A 365 -14.58 1.86 3.05
N MET A 366 -15.45 2.26 3.96
CA MET A 366 -15.16 2.50 5.38
C MET A 366 -15.80 1.40 6.21
N GLN A 367 -15.02 0.40 6.63
CA GLN A 367 -15.45 -0.65 7.56
C GLN A 367 -15.01 -0.35 9.00
N GLY A 368 -13.91 0.39 9.14
CA GLY A 368 -13.33 0.80 10.41
C GLY A 368 -12.19 1.79 10.18
N GLY A 369 -11.35 1.96 11.20
CA GLY A 369 -10.17 2.82 11.12
C GLY A 369 -10.47 4.30 10.86
N ASP A 370 -9.47 5.00 10.32
CA ASP A 370 -9.54 6.44 10.04
C ASP A 370 -8.86 6.77 8.70
N PHE A 371 -9.62 7.33 7.77
CA PHE A 371 -9.12 7.84 6.51
C PHE A 371 -9.10 9.36 6.53
N GLY A 372 -8.01 9.99 6.12
CA GLY A 372 -8.02 11.44 6.07
C GLY A 372 -6.83 12.08 5.42
N SER A 373 -6.81 13.40 5.53
CA SER A 373 -5.75 14.21 4.98
C SER A 373 -4.47 14.15 5.82
N TRP A 374 -3.30 14.21 5.17
CA TRP A 374 -2.03 14.32 5.87
C TRP A 374 -1.88 15.70 6.51
N VAL A 375 -1.69 15.70 7.84
CA VAL A 375 -1.73 16.91 8.68
C VAL A 375 -0.73 17.98 8.25
N ASP A 376 0.49 17.59 7.87
CA ASP A 376 1.57 18.54 7.55
C ASP A 376 1.62 18.94 6.06
N SER A 377 0.59 18.61 5.27
CA SER A 377 0.53 19.11 3.88
C SER A 377 0.44 20.63 3.87
N SER A 378 1.29 21.28 3.08
CA SER A 378 1.31 22.74 2.87
C SER A 378 0.09 23.27 2.09
N SER A 379 -0.76 22.38 1.61
CA SER A 379 -1.87 22.69 0.72
C SER A 379 -3.11 21.87 1.06
N TYR A 380 -4.26 22.43 0.73
CA TYR A 380 -5.57 21.83 0.96
C TYR A 380 -6.21 21.48 -0.38
N GLY A 381 -7.14 20.53 -0.37
CA GLY A 381 -7.82 20.17 -1.61
C GLY A 381 -8.97 19.20 -1.43
N SER A 382 -9.50 18.76 -2.57
CA SER A 382 -10.58 17.79 -2.59
C SER A 382 -10.05 16.44 -3.05
N PHE A 383 -10.39 15.39 -2.31
CA PHE A 383 -10.11 14.02 -2.72
C PHE A 383 -11.38 13.40 -3.33
N ARG A 384 -11.29 12.98 -4.59
CA ARG A 384 -12.45 12.48 -5.33
C ARG A 384 -12.63 10.97 -5.20
N PHE A 385 -13.82 10.55 -4.82
CA PHE A 385 -14.27 9.16 -4.92
C PHE A 385 -15.51 9.09 -5.82
N THR A 386 -15.84 7.91 -6.31
CA THR A 386 -17.12 7.69 -7.01
C THR A 386 -18.25 7.62 -5.99
N ASN A 387 -18.06 6.83 -4.93
CA ASN A 387 -19.04 6.58 -3.89
C ASN A 387 -18.38 6.40 -2.51
N ILE A 388 -19.20 6.47 -1.46
CA ILE A 388 -18.82 6.05 -0.10
C ILE A 388 -19.68 4.85 0.31
N LYS A 389 -19.05 3.77 0.76
CA LYS A 389 -19.69 2.59 1.36
C LYS A 389 -19.27 2.51 2.82
N TYR A 390 -20.22 2.73 3.74
CA TYR A 390 -19.92 2.93 5.14
C TYR A 390 -20.54 1.86 6.05
N SER A 391 -19.72 1.21 6.85
CA SER A 391 -20.13 0.37 7.98
C SER A 391 -19.45 0.74 9.30
N GLY A 392 -18.32 1.46 9.25
CA GLY A 392 -17.66 2.00 10.45
C GLY A 392 -16.43 2.86 10.14
N GLY A 393 -15.84 3.46 11.18
CA GLY A 393 -14.62 4.28 11.06
C GLY A 393 -14.87 5.79 10.97
N THR A 394 -13.80 6.55 10.77
CA THR A 394 -13.82 8.03 10.79
C THR A 394 -13.19 8.61 9.53
N ILE A 395 -13.75 9.73 9.03
CA ILE A 395 -13.16 10.52 7.95
C ILE A 395 -12.56 11.80 8.55
N THR A 396 -11.25 12.00 8.44
CA THR A 396 -10.55 13.16 8.98
C THR A 396 -10.30 14.22 7.92
N LEU A 397 -10.81 15.45 8.12
CA LEU A 397 -10.67 16.59 7.22
C LEU A 397 -10.05 17.80 7.94
N ARG A 398 -9.13 18.50 7.30
CA ARG A 398 -8.52 19.73 7.84
C ARG A 398 -9.35 20.94 7.41
N MET A 399 -9.65 21.84 8.34
CA MET A 399 -10.62 22.93 8.18
C MET A 399 -10.06 24.22 8.77
N ASP A 400 -8.94 24.74 8.24
CA ASP A 400 -8.23 25.90 8.81
C ASP A 400 -8.78 27.27 8.34
N GLY A 401 -9.62 27.28 7.30
CA GLY A 401 -10.28 28.47 6.78
C GLY A 401 -11.05 28.20 5.49
N ALA A 402 -11.79 29.19 5.00
CA ALA A 402 -12.62 29.05 3.79
C ALA A 402 -11.84 28.70 2.51
N ASP A 403 -10.58 29.12 2.42
CA ASP A 403 -9.64 28.81 1.34
C ASP A 403 -8.62 27.72 1.72
N LYS A 404 -8.71 27.19 2.94
CA LYS A 404 -7.76 26.26 3.56
C LYS A 404 -8.52 25.10 4.22
N MET A 405 -9.25 24.36 3.41
CA MET A 405 -10.02 23.22 3.86
C MET A 405 -9.92 22.05 2.91
N ASP A 406 -9.94 20.85 3.47
CA ASP A 406 -10.03 19.61 2.72
C ASP A 406 -11.49 19.17 2.57
N SER A 407 -11.82 18.56 1.43
CA SER A 407 -13.17 18.06 1.16
C SER A 407 -13.15 16.72 0.43
N ILE A 408 -14.32 16.09 0.33
CA ILE A 408 -14.56 14.95 -0.55
C ILE A 408 -15.41 15.40 -1.73
N ASP A 409 -15.04 14.93 -2.93
CA ASP A 409 -15.85 15.12 -4.14
C ASP A 409 -16.41 13.77 -4.59
N LEU A 410 -17.73 13.69 -4.74
CA LEU A 410 -18.45 12.53 -5.26
C LEU A 410 -19.23 12.87 -6.54
N THR A 411 -18.99 14.03 -7.15
CA THR A 411 -19.67 14.41 -8.39
C THR A 411 -19.32 13.47 -9.55
N SER A 412 -20.19 13.41 -10.56
CA SER A 412 -19.96 12.64 -11.77
C SER A 412 -18.67 13.08 -12.48
N TYR A 413 -18.09 12.12 -13.19
CA TYR A 413 -16.87 12.33 -13.96
C TYR A 413 -16.95 11.59 -15.29
N TYR A 414 -16.11 11.98 -16.23
CA TYR A 414 -16.07 11.38 -17.57
C TYR A 414 -14.88 10.43 -17.71
N LYS A 415 -15.14 9.13 -17.70
CA LYS A 415 -14.09 8.12 -17.87
C LYS A 415 -13.76 7.94 -19.36
N ALA A 416 -12.48 8.01 -19.71
CA ALA A 416 -12.03 7.59 -21.05
C ALA A 416 -12.20 6.07 -21.23
N THR A 417 -12.92 5.64 -22.27
CA THR A 417 -13.22 4.22 -22.53
C THR A 417 -12.54 3.67 -23.77
N ALA A 418 -12.22 4.52 -24.76
CA ALA A 418 -11.55 4.10 -25.99
C ALA A 418 -10.80 5.27 -26.66
N GLU A 419 -9.74 4.94 -27.40
CA GLU A 419 -9.13 5.84 -28.37
C GLU A 419 -9.82 5.65 -29.73
N ILE A 420 -10.11 6.76 -30.41
CA ILE A 420 -10.57 6.74 -31.79
C ILE A 420 -9.33 6.65 -32.68
N THR A 421 -9.21 5.53 -33.41
CA THR A 421 -8.17 5.32 -34.42
C THR A 421 -8.69 5.68 -35.81
N ASP A 422 -7.82 6.22 -36.66
CA ASP A 422 -8.11 6.38 -38.08
C ASP A 422 -8.24 5.03 -38.80
N ALA A 423 -8.59 5.06 -40.08
CA ALA A 423 -8.76 3.85 -40.91
C ALA A 423 -7.46 3.03 -41.10
N THR A 424 -6.31 3.56 -40.68
CA THR A 424 -5.01 2.88 -40.71
C THR A 424 -4.60 2.33 -39.34
N GLY A 425 -5.45 2.48 -38.32
CA GLY A 425 -5.18 2.06 -36.95
C GLY A 425 -4.28 3.02 -36.17
N ASN A 426 -3.99 4.20 -36.72
CA ASN A 426 -3.21 5.22 -36.03
C ASN A 426 -4.15 6.10 -35.20
N VAL A 427 -3.73 6.42 -33.99
CA VAL A 427 -4.46 7.34 -33.12
C VAL A 427 -4.16 8.76 -33.61
N ASN A 428 -5.18 9.53 -33.94
CA ASN A 428 -4.98 10.92 -34.34
C ASN A 428 -4.68 11.76 -33.09
N THR A 429 -3.46 12.31 -33.02
CA THR A 429 -2.90 12.90 -31.80
C THR A 429 -3.16 14.41 -31.66
N GLU A 430 -3.78 15.05 -32.64
CA GLU A 430 -3.84 16.51 -32.72
C GLU A 430 -5.12 17.15 -32.16
N THR A 431 -6.16 16.38 -31.83
CA THR A 431 -7.44 16.94 -31.37
C THR A 431 -8.00 16.24 -30.13
N LEU A 432 -8.46 17.02 -29.13
CA LEU A 432 -9.17 16.56 -27.91
C LEU A 432 -10.40 15.66 -28.18
N GLY A 433 -10.86 15.57 -29.44
CA GLY A 433 -12.08 14.86 -29.84
C GLY A 433 -11.93 13.37 -30.13
N ASP A 434 -10.71 12.82 -30.11
CA ASP A 434 -10.45 11.43 -30.52
C ASP A 434 -10.41 10.43 -29.34
N VAL A 435 -11.04 10.77 -28.21
CA VAL A 435 -11.25 9.86 -27.07
C VAL A 435 -12.75 9.77 -26.79
N VAL A 436 -13.25 8.54 -26.67
CA VAL A 436 -14.62 8.29 -26.23
C VAL A 436 -14.67 8.39 -24.71
N TYR A 437 -15.52 9.28 -24.21
CA TYR A 437 -15.78 9.41 -22.78
C TYR A 437 -17.17 8.86 -22.43
N GLU A 438 -17.22 8.15 -21.31
CA GLU A 438 -18.46 7.71 -20.68
C GLU A 438 -18.66 8.53 -19.41
N LYS A 439 -19.84 9.14 -19.24
CA LYS A 439 -20.21 9.74 -17.96
C LYS A 439 -20.43 8.63 -16.95
N VAL A 440 -19.70 8.67 -15.85
CA VAL A 440 -19.90 7.81 -14.70
C VAL A 440 -20.58 8.65 -13.63
N ASP A 441 -21.81 8.25 -13.30
CA ASP A 441 -22.54 8.86 -12.19
C ASP A 441 -21.86 8.47 -10.86
N GLY A 442 -21.56 9.48 -10.04
CA GLY A 442 -21.10 9.33 -8.68
C GLY A 442 -22.15 9.83 -7.68
N GLY A 443 -21.75 9.96 -6.43
CA GLY A 443 -22.55 10.70 -5.44
C GLY A 443 -23.33 9.81 -4.50
N THR A 444 -23.22 8.49 -4.64
CA THR A 444 -23.92 7.58 -3.73
C THR A 444 -23.13 7.41 -2.44
N ILE A 445 -23.84 7.54 -1.32
CA ILE A 445 -23.35 7.19 -0.01
C ILE A 445 -24.28 6.11 0.52
N THR A 446 -23.73 4.91 0.73
CA THR A 446 -24.48 3.76 1.22
C THR A 446 -24.01 3.40 2.62
N ARG A 447 -24.95 3.02 3.48
CA ARG A 447 -24.68 2.53 4.84
C ARG A 447 -25.10 1.08 4.95
N GLU A 448 -24.23 0.25 5.51
CA GLU A 448 -24.57 -1.13 5.85
C GLU A 448 -25.67 -1.15 6.92
N GLU A 449 -26.53 -2.17 6.88
CA GLU A 449 -27.59 -2.34 7.88
C GLU A 449 -26.98 -2.44 9.29
N GLY A 450 -27.48 -1.63 10.22
CA GLY A 450 -26.95 -1.56 11.59
C GLY A 450 -25.68 -0.72 11.75
N ALA A 451 -25.13 -0.14 10.68
CA ALA A 451 -24.01 0.78 10.78
C ALA A 451 -24.36 2.03 11.60
N GLY A 452 -23.39 2.53 12.37
CA GLY A 452 -23.49 3.80 13.08
C GLY A 452 -23.60 5.01 12.14
N LYS A 453 -23.52 6.21 12.72
CA LYS A 453 -23.46 7.47 11.97
C LYS A 453 -22.15 7.55 11.18
N ILE A 454 -22.20 8.16 10.00
CA ILE A 454 -20.99 8.52 9.24
C ILE A 454 -20.26 9.58 10.04
N THR A 455 -19.05 9.24 10.51
CA THR A 455 -18.33 10.05 11.49
C THR A 455 -17.20 10.82 10.84
N PHE A 456 -17.15 12.12 11.12
CA PHE A 456 -16.08 13.03 10.74
C PHE A 456 -15.21 13.40 11.93
N ASN A 457 -13.94 13.68 11.66
CA ASN A 457 -13.04 14.36 12.56
C ASN A 457 -12.49 15.61 11.85
N PHE A 458 -13.02 16.78 12.22
CA PHE A 458 -12.54 18.04 11.72
C PHE A 458 -11.37 18.54 12.57
N THR A 459 -10.25 18.85 11.92
CA THR A 459 -9.04 19.34 12.57
C THR A 459 -8.66 20.72 12.06
N GLY A 460 -7.78 21.42 12.79
CA GLY A 460 -7.34 22.78 12.44
C GLY A 460 -8.08 23.85 13.23
N ASN A 461 -8.06 25.09 12.74
CA ASN A 461 -8.81 26.19 13.35
C ASN A 461 -10.31 26.09 13.00
N LEU A 462 -11.16 25.61 13.92
CA LEU A 462 -12.59 25.40 13.64
C LEU A 462 -13.49 26.61 13.94
N LEU A 463 -12.98 27.68 14.57
CA LEU A 463 -13.80 28.83 15.00
C LEU A 463 -14.50 29.55 13.84
N TRP A 464 -13.92 29.52 12.64
CA TRP A 464 -14.54 30.15 11.48
C TRP A 464 -15.79 29.42 10.99
N LEU A 465 -16.10 28.22 11.50
CA LEU A 465 -17.31 27.45 11.17
C LEU A 465 -18.48 27.77 12.13
N VAL A 466 -18.30 28.68 13.08
CA VAL A 466 -19.31 29.06 14.07
C VAL A 466 -20.26 30.12 13.50
N ASP A 467 -21.48 30.21 14.05
CA ASP A 467 -22.50 31.24 13.77
C ASP A 467 -23.10 31.28 12.36
N TYR A 468 -22.86 30.27 11.53
CA TYR A 468 -23.48 30.19 10.21
C TYR A 468 -25.02 30.21 10.26
N GLU A 469 -25.64 29.52 11.21
CA GLU A 469 -27.09 29.50 11.35
C GLU A 469 -27.65 30.87 11.73
N ALA A 470 -27.00 31.57 12.67
CA ALA A 470 -27.38 32.92 13.09
C ALA A 470 -27.27 33.93 11.94
N GLU A 471 -26.35 33.70 11.01
CA GLU A 471 -26.15 34.50 9.79
C GLU A 471 -26.99 34.05 8.60
N GLY A 472 -27.84 33.02 8.75
CA GLY A 472 -28.66 32.45 7.67
C GLY A 472 -27.84 31.79 6.55
N LYS A 473 -26.61 31.36 6.84
CA LYS A 473 -25.70 30.68 5.91
C LYS A 473 -25.83 29.15 6.06
N GLN A 474 -25.55 28.43 4.99
CA GLN A 474 -25.76 26.97 4.88
C GLN A 474 -24.70 26.11 5.57
N GLY A 475 -23.67 26.71 6.16
CA GLY A 475 -22.43 26.05 6.58
C GLY A 475 -21.39 26.01 5.46
N VAL A 476 -20.44 25.09 5.59
CA VAL A 476 -19.35 24.85 4.64
C VAL A 476 -19.49 23.46 4.03
N ARG A 477 -19.40 23.37 2.70
CA ARG A 477 -19.53 22.11 1.98
C ARG A 477 -18.29 21.22 2.18
N VAL A 478 -18.47 20.06 2.80
CA VAL A 478 -17.41 19.07 3.07
C VAL A 478 -17.50 17.85 2.17
N ILE A 479 -18.68 17.57 1.60
CA ILE A 479 -18.85 16.59 0.52
C ILE A 479 -19.63 17.26 -0.62
N ALA A 480 -19.15 17.13 -1.86
CA ALA A 480 -19.89 17.54 -3.06
C ALA A 480 -20.50 16.33 -3.78
N TRP A 481 -21.70 16.50 -4.34
CA TRP A 481 -22.38 15.52 -5.20
C TRP A 481 -23.26 16.23 -6.23
N ASP A 482 -23.74 15.51 -7.25
CA ASP A 482 -24.57 16.11 -8.31
C ASP A 482 -26.05 16.22 -7.96
N ALA A 483 -26.52 15.35 -7.06
CA ALA A 483 -27.87 15.32 -6.54
C ALA A 483 -27.85 14.76 -5.12
N ALA A 484 -28.75 15.24 -4.27
CA ALA A 484 -28.87 14.76 -2.89
C ALA A 484 -29.15 13.25 -2.85
N PRO A 485 -28.47 12.48 -1.98
CA PRO A 485 -28.80 11.07 -1.77
C PRO A 485 -30.19 10.93 -1.12
N ASP A 486 -31.13 10.26 -1.79
CA ASP A 486 -32.53 10.13 -1.34
C ASP A 486 -32.71 9.48 0.05
N ALA A 487 -31.72 8.72 0.52
CA ALA A 487 -31.80 7.92 1.74
C ALA A 487 -31.09 8.54 2.95
N LEU A 488 -30.50 9.72 2.83
CA LEU A 488 -29.72 10.35 3.90
C LEU A 488 -30.38 11.60 4.47
N THR A 489 -30.12 11.81 5.76
CA THR A 489 -30.58 12.95 6.56
C THR A 489 -29.42 13.50 7.38
N ALA A 490 -29.58 14.72 7.90
CA ALA A 490 -28.54 15.35 8.74
C ALA A 490 -28.19 14.50 9.98
N SER A 491 -29.15 13.74 10.52
CA SER A 491 -28.93 12.86 11.67
C SER A 491 -28.03 11.66 11.40
N ASP A 492 -27.78 11.33 10.13
CA ASP A 492 -26.92 10.21 9.73
C ASP A 492 -25.43 10.54 9.84
N PHE A 493 -25.10 11.80 10.14
CA PHE A 493 -23.75 12.31 10.27
C PHE A 493 -23.44 12.72 11.71
N ALA A 494 -22.16 12.61 12.07
CA ALA A 494 -21.61 13.09 13.34
C ALA A 494 -20.20 13.64 13.13
N ALA A 495 -19.76 14.52 14.03
CA ALA A 495 -18.37 14.93 14.10
C ALA A 495 -17.91 15.13 15.55
N ASN A 496 -16.62 15.38 15.71
CA ASN A 496 -16.03 15.81 16.98
C ASN A 496 -16.64 17.14 17.46
N ALA A 497 -16.72 17.30 18.78
CA ALA A 497 -16.91 18.59 19.42
C ALA A 497 -15.53 19.25 19.64
N PHE A 498 -15.51 20.57 19.86
CA PHE A 498 -14.30 21.26 20.28
C PHE A 498 -14.60 22.35 21.31
N THR A 499 -13.59 22.70 22.10
CA THR A 499 -13.69 23.73 23.14
C THR A 499 -12.76 24.89 22.82
N SER A 500 -13.29 26.11 22.80
CA SER A 500 -12.52 27.33 22.58
C SER A 500 -13.20 28.51 23.29
N GLY A 501 -13.03 28.57 24.61
CA GLY A 501 -13.84 29.46 25.46
C GLY A 501 -15.16 28.79 25.82
N ASP A 502 -15.97 28.47 24.81
CA ASP A 502 -17.20 27.68 24.94
C ASP A 502 -17.04 26.28 24.34
N ASP A 503 -18.00 25.39 24.62
CA ASP A 503 -18.11 24.08 23.98
C ASP A 503 -18.95 24.19 22.71
N TYR A 504 -18.46 23.62 21.61
CA TYR A 504 -19.10 23.68 20.29
C TYR A 504 -19.40 22.28 19.76
N ILE A 505 -20.59 22.11 19.18
CA ILE A 505 -21.01 20.87 18.51
C ILE A 505 -21.27 21.11 17.03
N ALA A 506 -20.93 20.11 16.21
CA ALA A 506 -21.15 20.15 14.77
C ALA A 506 -22.62 19.88 14.43
N ASN A 507 -23.14 20.64 13.49
CA ASN A 507 -24.44 20.43 12.85
C ASN A 507 -24.26 20.24 11.36
N PHE A 508 -25.15 19.45 10.76
CA PHE A 508 -25.10 19.11 9.34
C PHE A 508 -26.35 19.58 8.62
N ALA A 509 -26.18 19.98 7.36
CA ALA A 509 -27.26 20.27 6.44
C ALA A 509 -27.00 19.56 5.11
N LEU A 510 -28.05 18.97 4.53
CA LEU A 510 -27.99 18.33 3.21
C LEU A 510 -28.71 19.22 2.21
N TYR A 511 -28.06 19.43 1.07
CA TYR A 511 -28.62 20.11 -0.09
C TYR A 511 -28.40 19.26 -1.35
N ASP A 512 -29.03 19.66 -2.44
CA ASP A 512 -28.94 18.97 -3.73
C ASP A 512 -27.50 18.84 -4.25
N ASP A 513 -26.58 19.70 -3.80
CA ASP A 513 -25.20 19.78 -4.28
C ASP A 513 -24.13 19.42 -3.23
N GLY A 514 -24.52 19.09 -1.99
CA GLY A 514 -23.55 18.60 -1.00
C GLY A 514 -24.02 18.45 0.44
N LEU A 515 -23.10 17.92 1.26
CA LEU A 515 -23.16 17.90 2.72
C LEU A 515 -22.42 19.12 3.26
N TYR A 516 -23.10 19.89 4.11
CA TYR A 516 -22.57 21.09 4.74
C TYR A 516 -22.44 20.91 6.24
N VAL A 517 -21.43 21.54 6.83
CA VAL A 517 -21.17 21.54 8.28
C VAL A 517 -21.00 22.95 8.82
N TYR A 518 -21.44 23.16 10.05
CA TYR A 518 -21.15 24.33 10.86
C TYR A 518 -21.16 23.94 12.34
N TYR A 519 -20.68 24.82 13.21
CA TYR A 519 -20.68 24.61 14.65
C TYR A 519 -21.60 25.59 15.37
N THR A 520 -22.25 25.11 16.44
CA THR A 520 -23.06 25.94 17.35
C THR A 520 -22.56 25.78 18.77
N VAL A 521 -22.66 26.86 19.54
CA VAL A 521 -22.38 26.83 20.98
C VAL A 521 -23.34 25.87 21.68
N VAL A 522 -22.80 25.04 22.57
CA VAL A 522 -23.59 24.27 23.53
C VAL A 522 -24.02 25.22 24.64
N PRO A 523 -25.34 25.45 24.85
CA PRO A 523 -25.80 26.35 25.89
C PRO A 523 -25.27 25.92 27.25
N GLU A 524 -24.72 26.87 28.02
CA GLU A 524 -24.19 26.53 29.34
C GLU A 524 -25.32 26.03 30.26
N PRO A 525 -25.03 25.12 31.21
CA PRO A 525 -26.02 24.68 32.19
C PRO A 525 -26.68 25.83 32.96
N ALA A 526 -25.96 26.94 33.17
CA ALA A 526 -26.48 28.14 33.84
C ALA A 526 -27.52 28.89 32.99
N GLU A 527 -27.35 28.95 31.66
CA GLU A 527 -28.31 29.57 30.74
C GLU A 527 -29.59 28.73 30.65
N LEU A 528 -29.46 27.41 30.59
CA LEU A 528 -30.58 26.49 30.67
C LEU A 528 -31.32 26.62 32.01
N ALA A 529 -30.57 26.71 33.13
CA ALA A 529 -31.15 26.92 34.45
C ALA A 529 -31.87 28.28 34.56
N ALA A 530 -31.33 29.35 33.96
CA ALA A 530 -31.96 30.67 33.92
C ALA A 530 -33.25 30.65 33.08
N LEU A 531 -33.26 29.95 31.94
CA LEU A 531 -34.45 29.77 31.11
C LEU A 531 -35.54 29.01 31.87
N PHE A 532 -35.20 27.88 32.50
CA PHE A 532 -36.15 27.13 33.33
C PHE A 532 -36.62 27.94 34.54
N GLY A 533 -35.73 28.73 35.15
CA GLY A 533 -36.08 29.69 36.22
C GLY A 533 -37.08 30.75 35.76
N ALA A 534 -36.89 31.32 34.57
CA ALA A 534 -37.80 32.30 33.99
C ALA A 534 -39.18 31.70 33.66
N VAL A 535 -39.21 30.49 33.09
CA VAL A 535 -40.46 29.76 32.83
C VAL A 535 -41.18 29.43 34.14
N ALA A 536 -40.47 28.99 35.17
CA ALA A 536 -41.03 28.72 36.48
C ALA A 536 -41.64 29.98 37.13
N LEU A 537 -40.95 31.13 37.03
CA LEU A 537 -41.46 32.43 37.49
C LEU A 537 -42.70 32.87 36.70
N GLY A 538 -42.71 32.68 35.38
CA GLY A 538 -43.87 32.92 34.52
C GLY A 538 -45.08 32.08 34.92
N PHE A 539 -44.86 30.79 35.20
CA PHE A 539 -45.91 29.87 35.66
C PHE A 539 -46.43 30.24 37.05
N ALA A 540 -45.53 30.63 37.97
CA ALA A 540 -45.90 31.11 39.30
C ALA A 540 -46.73 32.40 39.23
N ALA A 541 -46.36 33.35 38.36
CA ALA A 541 -47.10 34.59 38.13
C ALA A 541 -48.48 34.33 37.51
N TRP A 542 -48.57 33.41 36.54
CA TRP A 542 -49.84 33.00 35.94
C TRP A 542 -50.78 32.32 36.95
N ARG A 543 -50.25 31.42 37.79
CA ARG A 543 -51.01 30.77 38.87
C ARG A 543 -51.51 31.79 39.88
N ARG A 544 -50.70 32.77 40.27
CA ARG A 544 -51.10 33.86 41.18
C ARG A 544 -52.22 34.72 40.58
N ARG A 545 -52.20 34.95 39.26
CA ARG A 545 -53.27 35.68 38.55
C ARG A 545 -54.58 34.90 38.48
N LYS A 546 -54.52 33.56 38.38
CA LYS A 546 -55.71 32.69 38.42
C LYS A 546 -56.27 32.48 39.82
N ALA A 547 -55.44 32.51 40.87
CA ALA A 547 -55.88 32.34 42.26
C ALA A 547 -56.37 33.64 42.92
N GLY A 548 -56.20 34.79 42.27
CA GLY A 548 -56.74 36.10 42.69
C GLY A 548 -57.98 36.57 41.90
N ARG A 549 -58.54 35.68 41.08
CA ARG A 549 -59.94 35.73 40.61
C ARG A 549 -60.75 34.71 41.42
#